data_AF-A0A7C4YMM5-F1
#
_entry.id   AF-A0A7C4YMM5-F1
#
_cell.length_a   1.000
_cell.length_b   1.000
_cell.length_c   1.000
_cell.angle_alpha   90.00
_cell.angle_beta   90.00
_cell.angle_gamma   90.00
#
_symmetry.space_group_name_H-M   'P 1'
#
loop_
_entity.id
_entity.type
_entity.pdbx_description
1 polymer ?
#
loop_
_entity_poly.entity_id
_entity_poly.type
_entity_poly.pdbx_seq_one_letter_code
_entity_poly.pdbx_strand_id
1 'polypeptide(L)'
;MNRKIIYALAIIFIVLLAGAGCGKKQDLEEKAKETGAKVFQKMKTTAHQDNLLYLKNKINTYKRQNGKYPDSLQKLVDEGFIDKIPEPPAGMQYQYDPSTGAVTLK
;
A
#
# COMPACT_ATOMS: atom_id res chain seq x y z
N MET A 1 -48.76 32.67 22.52
CA MET A 1 -47.34 32.51 22.12
C MET A 1 -47.08 33.34 20.87
N ASN A 2 -46.22 34.36 20.96
CA ASN A 2 -46.09 35.35 19.89
C ASN A 2 -45.32 34.77 18.69
N ARG A 3 -45.93 34.83 17.50
CA ARG A 3 -45.32 34.30 16.26
C ARG A 3 -43.90 34.84 16.03
N LYS A 4 -43.64 36.10 16.41
CA LYS A 4 -42.30 36.72 16.37
C LYS A 4 -41.29 36.04 17.29
N ILE A 5 -41.71 35.59 18.48
CA ILE A 5 -40.86 34.86 19.44
C ILE A 5 -40.57 33.45 18.91
N ILE A 6 -41.56 32.80 18.30
CA ILE A 6 -41.37 31.48 17.68
C ILE A 6 -40.37 31.56 16.52
N TYR A 7 -40.46 32.58 15.67
CA TYR A 7 -39.50 32.78 14.57
C TYR A 7 -38.10 33.13 15.08
N ALA A 8 -37.98 33.95 16.12
CA ALA A 8 -36.68 34.28 16.71
C ALA A 8 -35.98 33.03 17.28
N LEU A 9 -36.72 32.15 17.97
CA LEU A 9 -36.18 30.90 18.50
C LEU A 9 -35.82 29.90 17.38
N ALA A 10 -36.63 29.82 16.33
CA ALA A 10 -36.35 28.96 15.18
C ALA A 10 -35.09 29.39 14.41
N ILE A 11 -34.87 30.70 14.23
CA ILE A 11 -33.68 31.23 13.57
C ILE A 11 -32.42 30.97 14.41
N ILE A 12 -32.50 31.17 15.73
CA ILE A 12 -31.38 30.89 16.65
C ILE A 12 -31.02 29.40 16.63
N PHE A 13 -32.01 28.50 16.59
CA PHE A 13 -31.80 27.06 16.52
C PHE A 13 -31.16 26.62 15.18
N ILE A 14 -31.53 27.24 14.06
CA ILE A 14 -30.93 27.00 12.74
C ILE A 14 -29.47 27.48 12.69
N VAL A 15 -29.17 28.62 13.31
CA VAL A 15 -27.79 29.15 13.38
C VAL A 15 -26.90 28.27 14.27
N LEU A 16 -27.44 27.71 15.37
CA LEU A 16 -26.74 26.75 16.23
C LEU A 16 -26.44 25.42 15.52
N LEU A 17 -27.34 24.94 14.67
CA LEU A 17 -27.15 23.71 13.88
C LEU A 17 -26.12 23.88 12.73
N ALA A 18 -25.98 25.09 12.19
CA ALA A 18 -24.99 25.38 11.14
C ALA A 18 -23.54 25.50 11.68
N GLY A 19 -23.35 25.65 13.00
CA GLY A 19 -22.03 25.84 13.64
C GLY A 19 -21.20 24.57 13.89
N ALA A 20 -21.77 23.37 13.71
CA ALA A 20 -21.09 22.08 13.99
C ALA A 20 -20.82 21.25 12.72
N GLY A 21 -20.63 21.90 11.57
CA GLY A 21 -20.59 21.27 10.25
C GLY A 21 -19.28 21.38 9.47
N CYS A 22 -18.13 21.58 10.11
CA CYS A 22 -16.82 21.45 9.43
C CYS A 22 -16.31 20.01 9.49
N GLY A 23 -16.95 19.13 8.74
CA GLY A 23 -16.43 17.79 8.44
C GLY A 23 -15.38 17.88 7.33
N LYS A 24 -14.10 17.98 7.72
CA LYS A 24 -12.90 17.81 6.87
C LYS A 24 -13.08 16.65 5.87
N LYS A 25 -13.39 16.99 4.61
CA LYS A 25 -13.33 16.11 3.43
C LYS A 25 -12.39 16.66 2.35
N GLN A 26 -11.40 17.45 2.75
CA GLN A 26 -10.43 18.07 1.85
C GLN A 26 -9.02 17.82 2.39
N ASP A 27 -8.53 16.58 2.29
CA ASP A 27 -7.11 16.26 2.58
C ASP A 27 -6.67 14.89 2.02
N LEU A 28 -7.42 14.29 1.09
CA LEU A 28 -7.08 12.98 0.52
C LEU A 28 -6.75 12.99 -0.97
N GLU A 29 -7.07 14.05 -1.71
CA GLU A 29 -6.82 14.08 -3.16
C GLU A 29 -5.53 14.80 -3.55
N GLU A 30 -5.07 15.77 -2.75
CA GLU A 30 -3.86 16.56 -3.05
C GLU A 30 -2.57 15.79 -2.72
N LYS A 31 -2.57 15.00 -1.63
CA LYS A 31 -1.46 14.12 -1.29
C LYS A 31 -1.30 12.94 -2.26
N ALA A 32 -2.28 12.61 -3.08
CA ALA A 32 -2.16 11.53 -4.06
C ALA A 32 -1.28 11.91 -5.26
N LYS A 33 -1.29 13.19 -5.67
CA LYS A 33 -0.55 13.66 -6.85
C LYS A 33 0.91 13.98 -6.57
N GLU A 34 1.21 14.60 -5.43
CA GLU A 34 2.60 14.88 -5.03
C GLU A 34 3.33 13.61 -4.56
N THR A 35 2.61 12.67 -3.94
CA THR A 35 3.17 11.36 -3.56
C THR A 35 3.37 10.47 -4.78
N GLY A 36 2.49 10.54 -5.79
CA GLY A 36 2.62 9.73 -7.02
C GLY A 36 3.92 9.98 -7.78
N ALA A 37 4.31 11.25 -7.97
CA ALA A 37 5.52 11.62 -8.71
C ALA A 37 6.83 11.31 -7.95
N LYS A 38 6.86 11.53 -6.63
CA LYS A 38 8.03 11.24 -5.78
C LYS A 38 8.22 9.74 -5.53
N VAL A 39 7.13 8.97 -5.46
CA VAL A 39 7.17 7.50 -5.39
C VAL A 39 7.67 6.90 -6.72
N PHE A 40 7.26 7.45 -7.87
CA PHE A 40 7.76 7.01 -9.18
C PHE A 40 9.23 7.34 -9.41
N GLN A 41 9.70 8.52 -8.98
CA GLN A 41 11.12 8.88 -9.08
C GLN A 41 12.02 7.99 -8.21
N LYS A 42 11.53 7.52 -7.06
CA LYS A 42 12.25 6.56 -6.20
C LYS A 42 12.20 5.12 -6.74
N MET A 43 11.30 4.80 -7.68
CA MET A 43 11.26 3.53 -8.40
C MET A 43 12.16 3.52 -9.64
N LYS A 44 12.55 4.69 -10.17
CA LYS A 44 13.32 4.78 -11.41
C LYS A 44 14.81 4.43 -11.25
N THR A 45 15.27 4.13 -10.05
CA THR A 45 16.64 3.66 -9.79
C THR A 45 16.77 2.13 -9.98
N THR A 46 16.56 1.73 -11.24
CA THR A 46 17.41 0.79 -12.00
C THR A 46 17.28 -0.71 -11.74
N ALA A 47 16.42 -1.40 -12.52
CA ALA A 47 16.39 -2.79 -13.02
C ALA A 47 16.72 -3.99 -12.08
N HIS A 48 17.72 -3.89 -11.21
CA HIS A 48 18.08 -4.94 -10.25
C HIS A 48 17.11 -5.02 -9.08
N GLN A 49 16.44 -3.91 -8.76
CA GLN A 49 15.34 -3.92 -7.79
C GLN A 49 14.10 -4.65 -8.34
N ASP A 50 13.94 -4.77 -9.66
CA ASP A 50 12.74 -5.36 -10.26
C ASP A 50 12.67 -6.86 -9.99
N ASN A 51 13.77 -7.59 -10.15
CA ASN A 51 13.81 -9.03 -9.87
C ASN A 51 13.59 -9.34 -8.38
N LEU A 52 14.22 -8.54 -7.50
CA LEU A 52 14.06 -8.67 -6.04
C LEU A 52 12.62 -8.36 -5.61
N LEU A 53 12.05 -7.28 -6.15
CA LEU A 53 10.66 -6.90 -5.90
C LEU A 53 9.69 -7.94 -6.44
N TYR A 54 9.95 -8.48 -7.63
CA TYR A 54 9.18 -9.56 -8.22
C TYR A 54 9.17 -10.79 -7.32
N LEU A 55 10.34 -11.29 -6.92
CA LEU A 55 10.47 -12.42 -5.98
C LEU A 55 9.74 -12.15 -4.67
N LYS A 56 9.94 -10.97 -4.07
CA LYS A 56 9.26 -10.56 -2.83
C LYS A 56 7.74 -10.56 -2.98
N ASN A 57 7.21 -10.05 -4.09
CA ASN A 57 5.77 -10.04 -4.36
C ASN A 57 5.22 -11.46 -4.48
N LYS A 58 5.97 -12.38 -5.09
CA LYS A 58 5.60 -13.78 -5.27
C LYS A 58 5.64 -14.57 -3.96
N ILE A 59 6.69 -14.39 -3.15
CA ILE A 59 6.79 -14.92 -1.77
C ILE A 59 5.58 -14.47 -0.93
N ASN A 60 5.25 -13.19 -0.98
CA ASN A 60 4.10 -12.66 -0.24
C ASN A 60 2.78 -13.24 -0.75
N THR A 61 2.67 -13.49 -2.05
CA THR A 61 1.48 -14.11 -2.64
C THR A 61 1.33 -15.55 -2.20
N TYR A 62 2.43 -16.32 -2.20
CA TYR A 62 2.48 -17.67 -1.64
C TYR A 62 2.02 -17.69 -0.20
N LYS A 63 2.55 -16.78 0.64
CA LYS A 63 2.12 -16.67 2.05
C LYS A 63 0.64 -16.35 2.20
N ARG A 64 0.08 -15.48 1.36
CA ARG A 64 -1.37 -15.17 1.42
C ARG A 64 -2.23 -16.37 1.05
N GLN A 65 -1.79 -17.23 0.14
CA GLN A 65 -2.55 -18.42 -0.29
C GLN A 65 -2.36 -19.62 0.64
N ASN A 66 -1.13 -19.88 1.07
CA ASN A 66 -0.75 -21.05 1.86
C ASN A 66 -0.68 -20.79 3.37
N GLY A 67 -0.81 -19.53 3.82
CA GLY A 67 -0.71 -19.11 5.23
C GLY A 67 0.71 -19.08 5.79
N LYS A 68 1.72 -19.55 5.05
CA LYS A 68 3.12 -19.61 5.46
C LYS A 68 4.06 -19.19 4.33
N TYR A 69 5.26 -18.75 4.67
CA TYR A 69 6.29 -18.50 3.65
C TYR A 69 6.76 -19.81 3.01
N PRO A 70 7.21 -19.78 1.75
CA PRO A 70 7.78 -20.96 1.11
C PRO A 70 9.09 -21.36 1.81
N ASP A 71 9.39 -22.66 1.87
CA ASP A 71 10.62 -23.16 2.50
C ASP A 71 11.87 -22.78 1.68
N SER A 72 11.70 -22.56 0.38
CA SER A 72 12.75 -22.15 -0.55
C SER A 72 12.16 -21.39 -1.74
N LEU A 73 13.00 -20.63 -2.47
CA LEU A 73 12.57 -19.99 -3.72
C LEU A 73 12.14 -21.02 -4.78
N GLN A 74 12.71 -22.22 -4.76
CA GLN A 74 12.36 -23.32 -5.67
C GLN A 74 10.90 -23.74 -5.51
N LYS A 75 10.36 -23.69 -4.29
CA LYS A 75 8.97 -24.03 -4.02
C LYS A 75 7.97 -23.14 -4.76
N LEU A 76 8.35 -21.90 -5.05
CA LEU A 76 7.54 -21.00 -5.88
C LEU A 76 7.47 -21.47 -7.33
N VAL A 77 8.51 -22.11 -7.83
CA VAL A 77 8.54 -22.71 -9.17
C VAL A 77 7.70 -23.98 -9.17
N ASP A 78 7.93 -24.86 -8.20
CA ASP A 78 7.28 -26.17 -8.12
C ASP A 78 5.75 -26.04 -7.96
N GLU A 79 5.28 -25.03 -7.22
CA GLU A 79 3.85 -24.72 -7.06
C GLU A 79 3.29 -23.79 -8.15
N GLY A 80 4.10 -23.40 -9.14
CA GLY A 80 3.65 -22.61 -10.29
C GLY A 80 3.35 -21.13 -10.00
N PHE A 81 3.86 -20.57 -8.90
CA PHE A 81 3.76 -19.13 -8.62
C PHE A 81 4.66 -18.30 -9.55
N ILE A 82 5.78 -18.88 -9.98
CA ILE A 82 6.72 -18.34 -10.95
C ILE A 82 7.16 -19.44 -11.92
N ASP A 83 7.39 -19.10 -13.19
CA ASP A 83 7.85 -20.10 -14.17
C ASP A 83 9.31 -20.49 -13.95
N LYS A 84 10.12 -19.52 -13.51
CA LYS A 84 11.53 -19.70 -13.14
C LYS A 84 11.96 -18.61 -12.17
N ILE A 85 13.02 -18.88 -11.42
CA ILE A 85 13.69 -17.87 -10.60
C ILE A 85 14.40 -16.92 -11.59
N PRO A 86 14.16 -15.59 -11.53
CA PRO A 86 14.86 -14.63 -12.38
C PRO A 86 16.37 -14.69 -12.09
N GLU A 87 17.21 -14.36 -13.06
CA GLU A 87 18.66 -14.37 -12.85
C GLU A 87 19.08 -13.20 -11.96
N PRO A 88 19.98 -13.44 -10.99
CA PRO A 88 20.55 -12.36 -10.18
C PRO A 88 21.48 -11.49 -11.05
N PRO A 89 21.74 -10.23 -10.64
CA PRO A 89 22.73 -9.39 -11.29
C PRO A 89 24.11 -10.05 -11.34
N ALA A 90 24.95 -9.64 -12.30
CA ALA A 90 26.26 -10.23 -12.52
C ALA A 90 27.12 -10.22 -11.24
N GLY A 91 27.55 -11.41 -10.82
CA GLY A 91 28.38 -11.60 -9.62
C GLY A 91 27.62 -11.64 -8.29
N MET A 92 26.28 -11.61 -8.30
CA MET A 92 25.45 -11.71 -7.09
C MET A 92 24.67 -13.02 -7.02
N GLN A 93 24.21 -13.38 -5.82
CA GLN A 93 23.33 -14.52 -5.58
C GLN A 93 22.13 -14.12 -4.71
N TYR A 94 21.00 -14.82 -4.90
CA TYR A 94 19.85 -14.65 -4.02
C TYR A 94 20.08 -15.37 -2.70
N GLN A 95 19.89 -14.64 -1.61
CA GLN A 95 19.81 -15.18 -0.26
C GLN A 95 18.36 -15.10 0.20
N TYR A 96 17.79 -16.22 0.63
CA TYR A 96 16.41 -16.31 1.08
C TYR A 96 16.32 -16.87 2.50
N ASP A 97 15.49 -16.25 3.33
CA ASP A 97 15.17 -16.71 4.68
C ASP A 97 13.70 -17.16 4.76
N PRO A 98 13.42 -18.47 4.94
CA PRO A 98 12.05 -18.99 5.02
C PRO A 98 11.30 -18.57 6.28
N SER A 99 12.00 -18.20 7.37
CA SER A 99 11.36 -17.80 8.62
C SER A 99 10.70 -16.43 8.49
N THR A 100 11.36 -15.52 7.78
CA THR A 100 10.90 -14.13 7.60
C THR A 100 10.30 -13.86 6.23
N GLY A 101 10.56 -14.72 5.24
CA GLY A 101 10.23 -14.49 3.84
C GLY A 101 11.11 -13.41 3.18
N ALA A 102 12.21 -13.03 3.83
CA ALA A 102 13.12 -12.02 3.31
C ALA A 102 13.97 -12.60 2.18
N VAL A 103 14.11 -11.83 1.10
CA VAL A 103 15.00 -12.12 -0.02
C VAL A 103 15.94 -10.93 -0.21
N THR A 104 17.24 -11.21 -0.29
CA THR A 104 18.31 -10.23 -0.49
C THR A 104 19.28 -10.71 -1.56
N LEU A 105 20.10 -9.80 -2.07
CA LEU A 105 21.23 -10.11 -2.94
C LEU A 105 22.52 -10.05 -2.11
N LYS A 106 23.40 -11.03 -2.31
CA LYS A 106 24.74 -11.09 -1.71
C LYS A 106 25.80 -11.26 -2.79
#